data_AF-A0A942YM32-F1
#
_entry.id   AF-A0A942YM32-F1
#
_cell.length_a   1.000
_cell.length_b   1.000
_cell.length_c   1.000
_cell.angle_alpha   90.00
_cell.angle_beta   90.00
_cell.angle_gamma   90.00
#
_symmetry.space_group_name_H-M   'P 1'
#
loop_
_entity.id
_entity.type
_entity.pdbx_description
1 polymer ?
#
loop_
_entity_poly.entity_id
_entity_poly.type
_entity_poly.pdbx_seq_one_letter_code
_entity_poly.pdbx_strand_id
1 'polypeptide(L)' 'MKENYKSNHQDTFTVAGTNIDAIKRANERSGMSYNEVKELLAKTTGGRGTWIYSDTNIEEVKRKNQQSNQSEE' A
#
# COMPACT_ATOMS: atom_id res chain seq x y z
N MET A 1 19.37 -36.71 10.39
CA MET A 1 20.40 -35.71 10.05
C MET A 1 19.89 -34.35 10.50
N LYS A 2 20.63 -33.64 11.36
CA LYS A 2 20.33 -32.24 11.69
C LYS A 2 21.13 -31.36 10.73
N GLU A 3 20.47 -30.86 9.71
CA GLU A 3 21.07 -29.96 8.74
C GLU A 3 21.17 -28.57 9.38
N ASN A 4 22.37 -28.25 9.87
CA ASN A 4 22.69 -26.91 10.37
C ASN A 4 22.85 -25.98 9.17
N TYR A 5 21.77 -25.32 8.75
CA TYR A 5 21.85 -24.17 7.86
C TYR A 5 22.55 -23.03 8.60
N LYS A 6 23.89 -23.03 8.59
CA LYS A 6 24.67 -21.84 8.91
C LYS A 6 24.44 -20.84 7.78
N SER A 7 23.39 -20.05 7.90
CA SER A 7 23.17 -18.89 7.05
C SER A 7 24.29 -17.89 7.35
N ASN A 8 25.29 -17.81 6.49
CA ASN A 8 26.35 -16.80 6.51
C ASN A 8 25.74 -15.41 6.22
N HIS A 9 25.00 -14.85 7.17
CA HIS A 9 24.57 -13.46 7.11
C HIS A 9 25.73 -12.61 7.60
N GLN A 10 26.61 -12.24 6.68
CA GLN A 10 27.47 -11.08 6.88
C GLN A 10 26.54 -9.87 6.95
N ASP A 11 26.47 -9.22 8.12
CA ASP A 11 25.64 -8.02 8.31
C ASP A 11 25.96 -7.02 7.20
N THR A 12 24.98 -6.68 6.37
CA THR A 12 25.20 -5.74 5.26
C THR A 12 25.03 -4.31 5.77
N PHE A 13 26.02 -3.46 5.58
CA PHE A 13 25.98 -2.05 6.00
C PHE A 13 25.96 -1.09 4.80
N THR A 14 25.24 0.02 4.93
CA THR A 14 25.34 1.14 3.98
C THR A 14 26.64 1.92 4.20
N VAL A 15 27.01 2.80 3.26
CA VAL A 15 28.18 3.71 3.39
C VAL A 15 28.09 4.59 4.64
N ALA A 16 26.86 4.93 5.07
CA ALA A 16 26.60 5.69 6.28
C ALA A 16 26.62 4.82 7.57
N GLY A 17 26.91 3.51 7.47
CA GLY A 17 26.98 2.60 8.60
C GLY A 17 25.64 2.00 9.05
N THR A 18 24.58 2.10 8.25
CA THR A 18 23.27 1.53 8.60
C THR A 18 23.26 0.01 8.39
N ASN A 19 22.97 -0.77 9.43
CA ASN A 19 22.78 -2.23 9.32
C ASN A 19 21.46 -2.54 8.58
N ILE A 20 21.57 -3.05 7.35
CA ILE A 20 20.43 -3.35 6.47
C ILE A 20 19.61 -4.52 7.02
N ASP A 21 20.24 -5.55 7.58
CA ASP A 21 19.54 -6.74 8.08
C ASP A 21 18.74 -6.44 9.34
N ALA A 22 19.20 -5.51 10.18
CA ALA A 22 18.44 -4.99 11.31
C ALA A 22 17.19 -4.23 10.84
N ILE A 23 17.30 -3.41 9.79
CA ILE A 23 16.17 -2.64 9.24
C ILE A 23 15.14 -3.58 8.59
N LYS A 24 15.57 -4.59 7.83
CA LYS A 24 14.64 -5.58 7.25
C LYS A 24 13.81 -6.28 8.33
N ARG A 25 14.46 -6.76 9.39
CA ARG A 25 13.77 -7.38 10.54
C ARG A 25 12.81 -6.43 11.25
N ALA A 26 13.15 -5.14 11.34
CA ALA A 26 12.28 -4.14 11.92
C ALA A 26 11.05 -3.86 11.02
N ASN A 27 11.25 -3.77 9.70
CA ASN A 27 10.18 -3.56 8.72
C ASN A 27 9.21 -4.75 8.67
N GLU A 28 9.72 -5.98 8.75
CA GLU A 28 8.88 -7.19 8.87
C GLU A 28 7.98 -7.16 10.12
N ARG A 29 8.38 -6.42 11.16
CA ARG A 29 7.65 -6.30 12.43
C ARG A 29 6.85 -5.00 12.56
N SER A 30 6.96 -4.07 11.62
CA SER A 30 6.33 -2.74 11.71
C SER A 30 4.86 -2.72 11.28
N GLY A 31 4.33 -3.83 10.77
CA GLY A 31 2.95 -3.90 10.26
C GLY A 31 2.82 -3.37 8.83
N MET A 32 1.58 -3.11 8.41
CA MET A 32 1.28 -2.63 7.06
C MET A 32 1.85 -1.23 6.82
N SER A 33 2.40 -1.01 5.63
CA SER A 33 2.77 0.32 5.17
C SER A 33 1.55 1.22 5.03
N TYR A 34 1.78 2.53 5.02
CA TYR A 34 0.72 3.52 4.82
C TYR A 34 -0.13 3.25 3.57
N ASN A 35 0.48 2.84 2.45
CA ASN A 35 -0.25 2.55 1.22
C ASN A 35 -1.10 1.28 1.32
N GLU A 36 -0.58 0.24 1.98
CA GLU A 36 -1.34 -0.98 2.26
C GLU A 36 -2.51 -0.71 3.20
N VAL A 37 -2.31 0.12 4.24
CA VAL A 37 -3.39 0.56 5.14
C VAL A 37 -4.44 1.37 4.37
N LYS A 38 -4.01 2.30 3.50
CA LYS A 38 -4.92 3.10 2.67
C LYS A 38 -5.77 2.20 1.77
N GLU A 39 -5.16 1.21 1.12
CA GLU A 39 -5.87 0.26 0.27
C GLU A 39 -6.80 -0.64 1.08
N LEU A 40 -6.36 -1.17 2.23
CA LEU A 40 -7.18 -1.96 3.13
C LEU A 40 -8.40 -1.18 3.59
N LEU A 41 -8.22 0.07 4.02
CA LEU A 41 -9.31 0.95 4.42
C LEU A 41 -10.25 1.18 3.23
N ALA A 42 -9.75 1.54 2.05
CA ALA A 42 -10.59 1.68 0.86
C ALA A 42 -11.41 0.42 0.54
N LYS A 43 -10.83 -0.78 0.70
CA LYS A 43 -11.51 -2.07 0.45
C LYS A 43 -12.50 -2.48 1.53
N THR A 44 -12.23 -2.17 2.80
CA THR A 44 -12.99 -2.74 3.94
C THR A 44 -13.97 -1.76 4.56
N THR A 45 -13.63 -0.46 4.60
CA THR A 45 -14.38 0.57 5.33
C THR A 45 -14.69 1.80 4.48
N GLY A 46 -13.89 2.10 3.46
CA GLY A 46 -14.02 3.28 2.62
C GLY A 46 -15.33 3.27 1.84
N GLY A 47 -16.05 4.39 1.89
CA GLY A 47 -17.25 4.60 1.07
C GLY A 47 -18.55 3.98 1.60
N ARG A 48 -18.52 3.07 2.58
CA ARG A 48 -19.76 2.49 3.15
C ARG A 48 -20.48 3.51 4.02
N GLY A 49 -21.64 3.98 3.56
CA GLY A 49 -22.49 4.93 4.29
C GLY A 49 -21.97 6.37 4.30
N THR A 50 -20.82 6.66 3.68
CA THR A 50 -20.28 8.03 3.59
C THR A 50 -20.80 8.81 2.39
N TRP A 51 -21.64 8.20 1.55
CA TRP A 51 -22.26 8.90 0.41
C TRP A 51 -23.08 10.12 0.84
N ILE A 52 -23.61 10.12 2.08
CA ILE A 52 -24.35 11.25 2.65
C ILE A 52 -23.47 12.46 2.98
N TYR A 53 -22.17 12.26 3.11
CA TYR A 53 -21.21 13.33 3.42
C TYR A 53 -20.49 13.85 2.17
N SER A 54 -20.86 13.34 0.99
CA SER A 54 -20.28 13.75 -0.28
C SER A 54 -21.28 14.60 -1.05
N ASP A 55 -20.90 15.83 -1.39
CA ASP A 55 -21.67 16.69 -2.30
C ASP A 55 -21.57 16.24 -3.78
N THR A 56 -21.00 15.06 -4.03
CA THR A 56 -20.78 14.55 -5.39
C THR A 56 -22.09 14.08 -6.00
N ASN A 57 -22.53 14.74 -7.08
CA ASN A 57 -23.65 14.29 -7.90
C ASN A 57 -23.21 13.12 -8.81
N ILE A 58 -23.66 11.90 -8.48
CA ILE A 58 -23.30 10.66 -9.17
C ILE A 58 -23.70 10.70 -10.67
N GLU A 59 -24.84 11.29 -11.00
CA GLU A 59 -25.32 11.33 -12.39
C GLU A 59 -24.49 12.28 -13.25
N GLU A 60 -24.04 13.40 -12.67
CA GLU A 60 -23.14 14.32 -13.36
C GLU A 60 -21.77 13.67 -13.64
N VAL A 61 -21.23 12.94 -12.64
CA VAL A 61 -19.95 12.23 -12.78
C VAL A 61 -20.03 11.14 -13.84
N LYS A 62 -21.10 10.35 -13.86
CA LYS A 62 -21.32 9.33 -14.91
C LYS A 62 -21.34 9.95 -16.30
N ARG A 63 -22.09 11.04 -16.48
CA ARG A 63 -22.18 11.75 -17.77
C ARG A 63 -20.83 12.27 -18.22
N LYS A 64 -20.05 12.88 -17.32
CA LYS A 64 -18.70 13.38 -17.62
C LYS A 64 -17.76 12.26 -18.05
N ASN A 65 -17.74 11.14 -17.32
CA ASN A 65 -16.89 10.00 -17.64
C ASN A 65 -17.23 9.34 -18.99
N GLN A 66 -18.52 9.28 -19.34
CA GLN A 66 -18.97 8.79 -20.64
C GLN A 66 -18.54 9.73 -21.77
N GLN A 67 -18.64 11.05 -21.56
CA GLN A 67 -18.22 12.03 -22.56
C GLN A 67 -16.71 12.03 -22.77
N SER A 68 -15.90 11.94 -21.70
CA SER A 68 -14.45 11.86 -21.83
C SER A 68 -14.01 10.62 -22.60
N ASN A 69 -14.64 9.46 -22.35
CA ASN A 69 -14.33 8.23 -23.10
C ASN A 69 -14.73 8.29 -24.59
N GLN A 70 -15.72 9.09 -24.95
CA GLN A 70 -16.12 9.32 -26.34
C GLN A 70 -15.31 10.42 -27.04
N SER A 71 -14.54 11.21 -26.28
CA SER A 71 -13.72 12.31 -26.80
C SER A 71 -12.27 11.88 -27.08
N GLU A 72 -11.91 10.66 -26.68
CA GLU A 72 -10.58 10.07 -26.84
C GLU A 72 -10.51 9.02 -27.98
N GLU A 73 -11.62 8.84 -28.72
CA GLU A 73 -11.71 8.12 -30.01
C GLU A 73 -11.76 9.10 -31.19
#